data_AF-F3FJ92-F1
#
_entry.id   AF-F3FJ92-F1
#
_cell.length_a   1.000
_cell.length_b   1.000
_cell.length_c   1.000
_cell.angle_alpha   90.00
_cell.angle_beta   90.00
_cell.angle_gamma   90.00
#
_symmetry.space_group_name_H-M   'P 1'
#
loop_
_entity.id
_entity.type
_entity.pdbx_description
1 polymer ?
#
loop_
_entity_poly.entity_id
_entity_poly.type
_entity_poly.pdbx_seq_one_letter_code
_entity_poly.pdbx_strand_id
1 'polypeptide(L)'
;MPDTRPPVLDEIDRQLIAALQINARESVAMLARQLGIARTTVTSRLARLESSKVITGYGVRLGQRVVSGGLQAYVGITVQPRSGKEVVRRLSAMAQVQQLCAVSGEFDYV
;
A
#
# COMPACT_ATOMS: atom_id res chain seq x y z
N MET A 1 8.51 17.21 -1.60
CA MET A 1 8.42 15.79 -1.22
C MET A 1 8.30 15.77 0.30
N PRO A 2 7.20 15.31 0.91
CA PRO A 2 7.15 15.21 2.37
C PRO A 2 8.11 14.11 2.85
N ASP A 3 8.77 14.34 3.98
CA ASP A 3 9.76 13.46 4.61
C ASP A 3 9.30 11.99 4.66
N THR A 4 9.98 11.12 3.92
CA THR A 4 9.76 9.66 3.91
C THR A 4 10.54 8.94 5.00
N ARG A 5 10.63 9.51 6.22
CA ARG A 5 11.11 8.74 7.37
C ARG A 5 9.94 7.91 7.88
N PRO A 6 10.00 6.56 7.80
CA PRO A 6 8.92 5.75 8.33
C PRO A 6 8.78 6.09 9.82
N PRO A 7 7.57 6.42 10.30
CA PRO A 7 7.36 6.64 11.72
C PRO A 7 7.79 5.38 12.47
N VAL A 8 8.43 5.56 13.62
CA VAL A 8 8.87 4.45 14.46
C VAL A 8 7.63 3.68 14.90
N LEU A 9 7.42 2.52 14.28
CA LEU A 9 6.32 1.62 14.57
C LEU A 9 6.71 0.72 15.73
N ASP A 10 5.92 0.76 16.80
CA ASP A 10 6.02 -0.20 17.89
C ASP A 10 5.63 -1.60 17.40
N GLU A 11 6.05 -2.61 18.15
CA GLU A 11 5.67 -4.00 17.88
C GLU A 11 4.14 -4.20 17.90
N ILE A 12 3.45 -3.55 18.84
CA ILE A 12 1.99 -3.57 18.91
C ILE A 12 1.36 -2.94 17.66
N ASP A 13 1.97 -1.88 17.10
CA ASP A 13 1.45 -1.25 15.89
C ASP A 13 1.60 -2.17 14.69
N ARG A 14 2.73 -2.88 14.58
CA ARG A 14 2.93 -3.88 13.52
C ARG A 14 1.90 -5.01 13.61
N GLN A 15 1.66 -5.52 14.81
CA GLN A 15 0.67 -6.59 15.03
C GLN A 15 -0.75 -6.11 14.74
N LEU A 16 -1.09 -4.87 15.12
CA LEU A 16 -2.38 -4.26 14.80
C LEU A 16 -2.56 -4.10 13.28
N ILE A 17 -1.54 -3.62 12.57
CA ILE A 17 -1.56 -3.52 11.11
C ILE A 17 -1.71 -4.91 10.47
N ALA A 18 -0.98 -5.92 10.95
CA ALA A 18 -1.09 -7.28 10.43
C ALA A 18 -2.50 -7.86 10.61
N ALA A 19 -3.13 -7.65 11.77
CA ALA A 19 -4.51 -8.06 12.01
C ALA A 19 -5.49 -7.36 11.06
N LEU A 20 -5.33 -6.03 10.86
CA LEU A 20 -6.18 -5.26 9.94
C LEU A 20 -5.97 -5.62 8.46
N GLN A 21 -4.76 -6.05 8.06
CA GLN A 21 -4.51 -6.55 6.71
C GLN A 21 -5.27 -7.85 6.42
N ILE A 22 -5.48 -8.68 7.44
CA ILE A 22 -6.30 -9.90 7.33
C ILE A 22 -7.78 -9.52 7.31
N ASN A 23 -8.21 -8.68 8.25
CA ASN A 23 -9.60 -8.24 8.36
C ASN A 23 -9.70 -6.79 8.85
N ALA A 24 -9.81 -5.86 7.90
CA ALA A 24 -9.99 -4.44 8.19
C ALA A 24 -11.31 -4.11 8.93
N ARG A 25 -12.29 -5.03 8.95
CA ARG A 25 -13.58 -4.84 9.63
C ARG A 25 -13.58 -5.40 11.06
N GLU A 26 -12.45 -5.90 11.54
CA GLU A 26 -12.36 -6.47 12.87
C GLU A 26 -12.61 -5.40 13.94
N SER A 27 -13.46 -5.74 14.92
CA SER A 27 -13.83 -4.78 15.96
C SER A 27 -12.64 -4.47 16.87
N VAL A 28 -12.56 -3.23 17.38
CA VAL A 28 -11.59 -2.81 18.39
C VAL A 28 -11.56 -3.76 19.59
N ALA A 29 -12.72 -4.33 19.96
CA ALA A 29 -12.84 -5.29 21.05
C ALA A 29 -12.15 -6.63 20.77
N MET A 30 -12.19 -7.10 19.53
CA MET A 30 -11.52 -8.34 19.10
C MET A 30 -10.01 -8.11 18.95
N LEU A 31 -9.62 -7.01 18.32
CA LEU A 31 -8.21 -6.61 18.21
C LEU A 31 -7.55 -6.48 19.59
N ALA A 32 -8.25 -5.84 20.54
CA ALA A 32 -7.80 -5.74 21.93
C ALA A 32 -7.57 -7.11 22.59
N ARG A 33 -8.46 -8.08 22.36
CA ARG A 33 -8.33 -9.45 22.88
C ARG A 33 -7.18 -10.21 22.23
N GLN A 34 -7.03 -10.12 20.91
CA GLN A 34 -5.94 -10.77 20.17
C GLN A 34 -4.57 -10.23 20.58
N LEU A 35 -4.47 -8.91 20.77
CA LEU A 35 -3.22 -8.21 21.11
C LEU A 35 -2.93 -8.17 22.62
N GLY A 36 -3.88 -8.61 23.47
CA GLY A 36 -3.74 -8.58 24.92
C GLY A 36 -3.69 -7.17 25.54
N ILE A 37 -4.30 -6.17 24.89
CA ILE A 37 -4.24 -4.76 25.32
C ILE A 37 -5.63 -4.16 25.57
N ALA A 38 -5.67 -3.03 26.27
CA ALA A 38 -6.92 -2.31 26.52
C ALA A 38 -7.52 -1.74 25.21
N ARG A 39 -8.86 -1.72 25.13
CA ARG A 39 -9.61 -1.17 23.97
C ARG A 39 -9.27 0.29 23.69
N THR A 40 -9.04 1.08 24.73
CA THR A 40 -8.65 2.49 24.64
C THR A 40 -7.29 2.66 23.96
N THR A 41 -6.34 1.78 24.28
CA THR A 41 -5.00 1.75 23.66
C THR A 41 -5.08 1.41 22.17
N VAL A 42 -5.90 0.42 21.78
CA VAL A 42 -6.13 0.10 20.35
C VAL A 42 -6.69 1.31 19.61
N THR A 43 -7.72 1.96 20.17
CA THR A 43 -8.38 3.12 19.53
C THR A 43 -7.40 4.28 19.35
N SER A 44 -6.62 4.60 20.39
CA SER A 44 -5.63 5.67 20.34
C SER A 44 -4.49 5.37 19.34
N ARG A 45 -4.01 4.11 19.30
CA ARG A 45 -3.00 3.68 18.32
C ARG A 45 -3.55 3.73 16.89
N LEU A 46 -4.78 3.30 16.66
CA LEU A 46 -5.43 3.37 15.35
C LEU A 46 -5.53 4.81 14.84
N ALA A 47 -6.04 5.73 15.67
CA ALA A 47 -6.12 7.16 15.34
C ALA A 47 -4.73 7.78 15.08
N ARG A 48 -3.68 7.32 15.78
CA ARG A 48 -2.30 7.73 15.50
C ARG A 48 -1.82 7.20 14.15
N LEU A 49 -2.08 5.94 13.82
CA LEU A 49 -1.68 5.34 12.55
C LEU A 49 -2.39 5.98 11.34
N GLU A 50 -3.64 6.39 11.51
CA GLU A 50 -4.39 7.16 10.51
C GLU A 50 -3.85 8.59 10.38
N SER A 51 -3.67 9.31 11.49
CA SER A 51 -3.19 10.71 11.46
C SER A 51 -1.75 10.84 10.96
N SER A 52 -0.90 9.84 11.22
CA SER A 52 0.46 9.75 10.67
C SER A 52 0.54 9.25 9.23
N LYS A 53 -0.60 8.99 8.58
CA LYS A 53 -0.70 8.43 7.21
C LYS A 53 0.01 7.09 7.02
N VAL A 54 0.24 6.33 8.10
CA VAL A 54 0.68 4.93 8.00
C VAL A 54 -0.46 4.08 7.44
N ILE A 55 -1.68 4.32 7.93
CA ILE A 55 -2.91 3.80 7.32
C ILE A 55 -3.45 4.91 6.42
N THR A 56 -3.29 4.75 5.11
CA THR A 56 -3.75 5.71 4.10
C THR A 56 -5.22 5.55 3.74
N GLY A 57 -5.81 4.38 4.04
CA GLY A 57 -7.22 4.09 3.83
C GLY A 57 -7.53 2.61 4.02
N TYR A 58 -8.82 2.31 4.09
CA TYR A 58 -9.33 0.94 4.15
C TYR A 58 -9.92 0.56 2.79
N GLY A 59 -9.37 -0.49 2.18
CA GLY A 59 -9.76 -0.94 0.86
C GLY A 59 -10.48 -2.28 0.88
N VAL A 60 -11.36 -2.49 -0.10
CA VAL A 60 -11.95 -3.81 -0.39
C VAL A 60 -11.12 -4.49 -1.47
N ARG A 61 -10.59 -5.68 -1.18
CA ARG A 61 -9.95 -6.53 -2.19
C ARG A 61 -11.03 -7.24 -2.99
N LEU A 62 -11.29 -6.76 -4.20
CA LEU A 62 -12.21 -7.42 -5.13
C LEU A 62 -11.57 -8.72 -5.63
N GLY A 63 -12.34 -9.81 -5.60
CA GLY A 63 -11.92 -11.07 -6.23
C GLY A 63 -11.79 -10.90 -7.74
N GLN A 64 -10.82 -11.59 -8.36
CA GLN A 64 -10.50 -11.53 -9.80
C GLN A 64 -11.73 -11.70 -10.72
N ARG A 65 -12.79 -12.36 -10.25
CA ARG A 65 -14.02 -12.59 -11.01
C ARG A 65 -14.89 -11.34 -11.23
N VAL A 66 -14.71 -10.29 -10.44
CA VAL A 66 -15.44 -9.01 -10.55
C VAL A 66 -14.68 -8.01 -11.43
N VAL A 67 -13.36 -8.16 -11.53
CA VAL A 67 -12.51 -7.41 -12.47
C VAL A 67 -12.60 -8.13 -13.81
N SER A 68 -13.68 -7.90 -14.54
CA SER A 68 -13.97 -8.50 -15.85
C SER A 68 -12.71 -8.58 -16.74
N GLY A 69 -12.18 -9.79 -16.92
CA GLY A 69 -11.54 -10.27 -18.15
C GLY A 69 -10.39 -9.45 -18.76
N GLY A 70 -9.59 -8.73 -17.98
CA GLY A 70 -8.43 -8.00 -18.50
C GLY A 70 -7.14 -8.83 -18.45
N LEU A 71 -6.39 -8.88 -19.55
CA LEU A 71 -5.00 -9.34 -19.58
C LEU A 71 -4.17 -8.48 -18.62
N GLN A 72 -3.61 -9.09 -17.57
CA GLN A 72 -2.57 -8.48 -16.77
C GLN A 72 -1.21 -8.91 -17.31
N ALA A 73 -0.34 -7.95 -17.60
CA ALA A 73 1.00 -8.21 -18.09
C ALA A 73 1.99 -7.30 -17.34
N TYR A 74 3.14 -7.85 -17.01
CA TYR A 74 4.31 -7.08 -16.60
C TYR A 74 5.13 -6.80 -17.85
N VAL A 75 5.47 -5.52 -18.09
CA VAL A 75 6.19 -5.10 -19.29
C VAL A 75 7.49 -4.44 -18.86
N GLY A 76 8.63 -5.09 -19.15
CA GLY A 76 9.94 -4.47 -18.99
C GLY A 76 10.15 -3.41 -20.07
N ILE A 77 10.49 -2.20 -19.66
CA ILE A 77 10.75 -1.08 -20.58
C ILE A 77 12.19 -0.62 -20.38
N THR A 78 12.96 -0.68 -21.46
CA THR A 78 14.30 -0.08 -21.54
C THR A 78 14.19 1.25 -22.26
N VAL A 79 14.69 2.33 -21.64
CA VAL A 79 14.63 3.68 -22.19
C VAL A 79 16.02 4.19 -22.53
N GLN A 80 16.11 5.06 -23.53
CA GLN A 80 17.36 5.77 -23.77
C GLN A 80 17.63 6.77 -22.63
N PRO A 81 18.92 7.08 -22.30
CA PRO A 81 19.33 7.87 -21.13
C PRO A 81 18.76 9.29 -21.01
N ARG A 82 17.99 9.77 -21.99
CA ARG A 82 17.35 11.10 -22.01
C ARG A 82 15.83 11.07 -22.11
N SER A 83 15.22 9.90 -22.31
CA SER A 83 13.78 9.78 -22.60
C SER A 83 12.95 9.35 -21.38
N GLY A 84 13.58 8.96 -20.27
CA GLY A 84 12.88 8.41 -19.10
C GLY A 84 11.77 9.31 -18.54
N LYS A 85 12.00 10.63 -18.44
CA LYS A 85 10.97 11.57 -17.94
C LYS A 85 9.73 11.63 -18.82
N GLU A 86 9.91 11.55 -20.14
CA GLU A 86 8.80 11.60 -21.08
C GLU A 86 8.01 10.29 -21.07
N VAL A 87 8.72 9.16 -21.01
CA VAL A 87 8.14 7.82 -20.93
C VAL A 87 7.28 7.67 -19.68
N VAL A 88 7.82 8.05 -18.51
CA VAL A 88 7.06 8.05 -17.25
C VAL A 88 5.81 8.93 -17.36
N ARG A 89 5.94 10.15 -17.90
CA ARG A 89 4.79 11.05 -18.07
C ARG A 89 3.68 10.45 -18.94
N ARG A 90 4.05 9.77 -20.04
CA ARG A 90 3.08 9.14 -20.95
C ARG A 90 2.42 7.91 -20.31
N LEU A 91 3.20 7.07 -19.64
CA LEU A 91 2.70 5.85 -18.99
C LEU A 91 1.81 6.16 -17.79
N SER A 92 2.18 7.13 -16.95
CA SER A 92 1.36 7.57 -15.82
C SER A 92 0.02 8.20 -16.23
N ALA A 93 -0.12 8.63 -17.49
CA ALA A 93 -1.38 9.14 -18.02
C ALA A 93 -2.32 8.04 -18.55
N MET A 94 -1.84 6.79 -18.68
CA MET A 94 -2.65 5.68 -19.16
C MET A 94 -3.43 5.06 -17.99
N ALA A 95 -4.76 5.08 -18.07
CA ALA A 95 -5.63 4.48 -17.06
C ALA A 95 -5.44 2.96 -16.91
N GLN A 96 -4.86 2.31 -17.91
CA GLN A 96 -4.54 0.89 -17.92
C GLN A 96 -3.29 0.56 -17.09
N VAL A 97 -2.39 1.53 -16.86
CA VAL A 97 -1.17 1.32 -16.08
C VAL A 97 -1.53 1.44 -14.60
N GLN A 98 -1.57 0.30 -13.91
CA GLN A 98 -1.90 0.26 -12.48
C GLN A 98 -0.71 0.64 -11.60
N GLN A 99 0.50 0.31 -12.04
CA GLN A 99 1.73 0.57 -11.31
C GLN A 99 2.88 0.79 -12.29
N LEU A 100 3.80 1.68 -11.95
CA LEU A 100 5.05 1.92 -12.66
C LEU A 100 6.18 2.00 -11.65
N CYS A 101 7.12 1.07 -11.74
CA CYS A 101 8.27 0.93 -10.86
C CYS A 101 9.55 1.17 -11.67
N ALA A 102 10.43 2.04 -11.18
CA ALA A 102 11.80 2.09 -11.68
C ALA A 102 12.58 0.93 -11.05
N VAL A 103 13.25 0.13 -11.87
CA VAL A 103 14.01 -1.04 -11.41
C VAL A 103 15.47 -0.89 -11.83
N SER A 104 16.37 -1.35 -10.97
CA SER A 104 17.79 -1.44 -11.30
C SER A 104 18.04 -2.82 -11.91
N GLY A 105 18.31 -2.90 -13.22
CA GLY A 105 18.52 -4.16 -13.91
C GLY A 105 18.67 -4.01 -15.43
N GLU A 106 18.30 -5.04 -16.18
CA GLU A 106 18.27 -5.03 -17.66
C GLU A 106 17.22 -4.06 -18.22
N PHE A 107 16.17 -3.82 -17.44
CA PHE A 107 15.11 -2.87 -17.73
C PHE A 107 15.22 -1.66 -16.81
N ASP A 108 14.74 -0.51 -17.28
CA ASP A 108 14.70 0.73 -16.50
C ASP A 108 13.36 0.86 -15.74
N TYR A 109 12.27 0.32 -16.30
CA TYR A 109 10.93 0.37 -15.71
C TYR A 109 10.14 -0.94 -15.88
N VAL A 110 9.24 -1.22 -14.92
CA VAL A 110 8.25 -2.31 -14.91
C VAL A 110 6.89 -1.81 -14.44
#